data_AF-A0A7Z8L4Z9-F1
#
_entry.id   AF-A0A7Z8L4Z9-F1
#
_cell.length_a   1.000
_cell.length_b   1.000
_cell.length_c   1.000
_cell.angle_alpha   90.00
_cell.angle_beta   90.00
_cell.angle_gamma   90.00
#
_symmetry.space_group_name_H-M   'P 1'
#
loop_
_entity.id
_entity.type
_entity.pdbx_description
1 polymer ?
#
loop_
_entity_poly.entity_id
_entity_poly.type
_entity_poly.pdbx_seq_one_letter_code
_entity_poly.pdbx_strand_id
1 'polypeptide(L)'
;MKFTSAILGLLLASAALPLSAAEPEIPEPGLPPLPRLVPLVPDGRAPAQLDPEDALLQNLQQAIAARDERIRALMDRASGDLPRTGQLLSPEASEQRDHRNSAWRELEATLNAMQERQQRQRDILDTPALVADEYQIHALRASNHLAMARSYKSWLEDLEEAPTDKLRRGLDVSQGISVEHLEEHLRPQRLYLIFWFASELTSRLAATHPEESRDHLDITRRAHERLVSDWPGSVSLIISANTLLNRLHESLGADPSL
;
A
#
# COMPACT_ATOMS: atom_id res chain seq x y z
N MET A 1 -1.45 74.25 -18.58
CA MET A 1 -1.59 73.95 -20.02
C MET A 1 -0.89 72.64 -20.32
N LYS A 2 -1.62 71.77 -21.04
CA LYS A 2 -1.19 70.58 -21.83
C LYS A 2 -0.83 69.28 -21.09
N PHE A 3 -1.82 68.39 -21.17
CA PHE A 3 -1.84 66.94 -20.98
C PHE A 3 -1.07 66.20 -22.08
N THR A 4 -0.46 65.06 -21.73
CA THR A 4 -0.17 63.89 -22.60
C THR A 4 0.13 62.69 -21.70
N SER A 5 -0.18 61.43 -21.97
CA SER A 5 -1.06 60.72 -22.91
C SER A 5 -0.81 59.24 -22.61
N ALA A 6 -1.85 58.41 -22.41
CA ALA A 6 -1.83 56.96 -22.66
C ALA A 6 -3.16 56.33 -22.21
N ILE A 7 -4.15 56.36 -23.11
CA ILE A 7 -5.30 55.45 -23.10
C ILE A 7 -5.28 54.75 -24.45
N LEU A 8 -5.14 53.43 -24.45
CA LEU A 8 -5.44 52.53 -25.58
C LEU A 8 -5.75 51.17 -24.93
N GLY A 9 -6.94 50.58 -24.95
CA GLY A 9 -8.02 50.69 -25.92
C GLY A 9 -7.91 49.52 -26.90
N LEU A 10 -8.39 48.33 -26.54
CA LEU A 10 -8.65 47.26 -27.49
C LEU A 10 -10.01 46.60 -27.18
N LEU A 11 -11.01 47.07 -27.91
CA LEU A 11 -12.37 46.53 -28.01
C LEU A 11 -12.44 45.63 -29.25
N LEU A 12 -13.00 44.44 -29.08
CA LEU A 12 -14.03 43.76 -29.88
C LEU A 12 -14.03 43.83 -31.43
N ALA A 13 -14.22 42.64 -32.03
CA ALA A 13 -15.18 42.24 -33.08
C ALA A 13 -14.49 41.35 -34.15
N SER A 14 -14.82 40.07 -34.27
CA SER A 14 -15.97 39.51 -35.00
C SER A 14 -15.89 39.72 -36.52
N ALA A 15 -15.63 38.64 -37.28
CA ALA A 15 -16.43 38.20 -38.44
C ALA A 15 -15.68 37.20 -39.36
N ALA A 16 -16.40 36.11 -39.68
CA ALA A 16 -16.56 35.49 -41.01
C ALA A 16 -15.44 34.63 -41.68
N LEU A 17 -15.85 33.38 -41.94
CA LEU A 17 -15.50 32.36 -42.97
C LEU A 17 -14.96 32.87 -44.33
N PRO A 18 -14.15 32.07 -45.07
CA PRO A 18 -14.65 31.01 -46.00
C PRO A 18 -13.85 29.68 -45.91
N LEU A 19 -14.42 28.48 -46.11
CA LEU A 19 -14.89 27.78 -47.32
C LEU A 19 -13.81 27.42 -48.38
N SER A 20 -13.33 26.17 -48.28
CA SER A 20 -13.09 25.15 -49.33
C SER A 20 -12.27 25.42 -50.61
N ALA A 21 -11.16 24.67 -50.76
CA ALA A 21 -10.68 23.99 -51.99
C ALA A 21 -9.55 23.01 -51.55
N ALA A 22 -9.75 21.69 -51.46
CA ALA A 22 -9.88 20.67 -52.51
C ALA A 22 -8.59 20.45 -53.33
N GLU A 23 -7.83 19.39 -53.00
CA GLU A 23 -7.33 18.35 -53.93
C GLU A 23 -6.72 17.16 -53.13
N PRO A 24 -6.64 15.94 -53.69
CA PRO A 24 -7.04 14.72 -52.99
C PRO A 24 -5.85 13.79 -52.68
N GLU A 25 -5.75 13.35 -51.43
CA GLU A 25 -4.88 12.23 -51.07
C GLU A 25 -5.58 10.90 -51.36
N ILE A 26 -4.86 10.04 -52.08
CA ILE A 26 -5.24 8.68 -52.45
C ILE A 26 -5.45 7.87 -51.15
N PRO A 27 -6.66 7.33 -50.87
CA PRO A 27 -6.86 6.52 -49.69
C PRO A 27 -6.24 5.13 -49.91
N GLU A 28 -5.14 4.84 -49.21
CA GLU A 28 -4.68 3.46 -49.04
C GLU A 28 -5.81 2.63 -48.40
N PRO A 29 -6.10 1.42 -48.90
CA PRO A 29 -7.11 0.57 -48.30
C PRO A 29 -6.65 0.15 -46.90
N GLY A 30 -7.35 0.64 -45.88
CA GLY A 30 -7.12 0.29 -44.49
C GLY A 30 -7.14 -1.23 -44.30
N LEU A 31 -6.10 -1.76 -43.67
CA LEU A 31 -6.05 -3.13 -43.19
C LEU A 31 -7.31 -3.43 -42.36
N PRO A 32 -7.97 -4.58 -42.55
CA PRO A 32 -9.12 -4.94 -41.74
C PRO A 32 -8.68 -5.02 -40.26
N PRO A 33 -9.49 -4.51 -39.33
CA PRO A 33 -9.15 -4.57 -37.91
C PRO A 33 -9.01 -6.03 -37.48
N LEU A 34 -7.93 -6.32 -36.75
CA LEU A 34 -7.70 -7.62 -36.11
C LEU A 34 -8.95 -8.01 -35.30
N PRO A 35 -9.42 -9.28 -35.37
CA PRO A 35 -10.58 -9.71 -34.62
C PRO A 35 -10.32 -9.52 -33.13
N ARG A 36 -11.15 -8.68 -32.49
CA ARG A 36 -11.18 -8.57 -31.03
C ARG A 36 -11.58 -9.94 -30.48
N LEU A 37 -10.66 -10.62 -29.81
CA LEU A 37 -10.95 -11.77 -28.96
C LEU A 37 -11.82 -11.28 -27.79
N VAL A 38 -13.14 -11.28 -27.99
CA VAL A 38 -14.10 -11.14 -26.89
C VAL A 38 -14.01 -12.43 -26.09
N PRO A 39 -13.82 -12.38 -24.75
CA PRO A 39 -13.87 -13.59 -23.94
C PRO A 39 -15.22 -14.29 -24.17
N LEU A 40 -15.16 -15.58 -24.48
CA LEU A 40 -16.33 -16.44 -24.64
C LEU A 40 -17.15 -16.34 -23.34
N VAL A 41 -18.33 -15.72 -23.40
CA VAL A 41 -19.32 -15.87 -22.34
C VAL A 41 -19.84 -17.30 -22.47
N PRO A 42 -19.70 -18.17 -21.45
CA PRO A 42 -20.19 -19.53 -21.56
C PRO A 42 -21.71 -19.51 -21.73
N ASP A 43 -22.17 -20.03 -22.86
CA ASP A 43 -23.58 -20.26 -23.13
C ASP A 43 -24.15 -21.14 -22.02
N GLY A 44 -25.20 -20.66 -21.36
CA GLY A 44 -25.97 -21.38 -20.35
C GLY A 44 -26.71 -22.56 -20.94
N ARG A 45 -25.99 -23.64 -21.28
CA ARG A 45 -26.56 -24.97 -21.44
C ARG A 45 -26.52 -25.65 -20.09
N ALA A 46 -27.70 -25.73 -19.48
CA ALA A 46 -27.94 -26.36 -18.19
C ALA A 46 -27.29 -27.76 -18.12
N PRO A 47 -26.38 -28.01 -17.15
CA PRO A 47 -26.18 -29.35 -16.66
C PRO A 47 -27.32 -29.68 -15.70
N ALA A 48 -27.77 -30.93 -15.73
CA ALA A 48 -28.76 -31.47 -14.81
C ALA A 48 -28.46 -31.06 -13.37
N GLN A 49 -29.51 -30.60 -12.67
CA GLN A 49 -29.61 -30.25 -11.25
C GLN A 49 -28.40 -30.68 -10.39
N LEU A 50 -27.36 -29.85 -10.39
CA LEU A 50 -26.35 -29.84 -9.33
C LEU A 50 -26.86 -28.89 -8.26
N ASP A 51 -26.73 -29.30 -7.00
CA ASP A 51 -27.01 -28.42 -5.86
C ASP A 51 -26.17 -27.14 -6.04
N PRO A 52 -26.72 -25.91 -5.86
CA PRO A 52 -25.96 -24.66 -6.00
C PRO A 52 -24.61 -24.65 -5.27
N GLU A 53 -24.47 -25.36 -4.16
CA GLU A 53 -23.21 -25.53 -3.44
C GLU A 53 -22.19 -26.38 -4.22
N ASP A 54 -22.63 -27.48 -4.83
CA ASP A 54 -21.78 -28.35 -5.65
C ASP A 54 -21.32 -27.65 -6.93
N ALA A 55 -22.19 -26.82 -7.53
CA ALA A 55 -21.83 -26.00 -8.69
C ALA A 55 -20.78 -24.94 -8.33
N LEU A 56 -20.92 -24.30 -7.15
CA LEU A 56 -19.93 -23.35 -6.65
C LEU A 56 -18.59 -24.03 -6.36
N LEU A 57 -18.60 -25.21 -5.73
CA LEU A 57 -17.39 -25.98 -5.45
C LEU A 57 -16.67 -26.42 -6.73
N GLN A 58 -17.40 -26.88 -7.75
CA GLN A 58 -16.80 -27.21 -9.05
C GLN A 58 -16.19 -25.98 -9.73
N ASN A 59 -16.86 -24.83 -9.69
CA ASN A 59 -16.34 -23.59 -10.25
C ASN A 59 -15.05 -23.13 -9.53
N LEU A 60 -15.00 -23.26 -8.21
CA LEU A 60 -13.81 -22.95 -7.42
C LEU A 60 -12.66 -23.91 -7.73
N GLN A 61 -12.93 -25.21 -7.82
CA GLN A 61 -11.93 -26.22 -8.18
C GLN A 61 -11.36 -25.97 -9.58
N GLN A 62 -12.21 -25.62 -10.56
CA GLN A 62 -11.76 -25.27 -11.91
C GLN A 62 -10.92 -23.98 -11.92
N ALA A 63 -11.32 -22.96 -11.15
CA ALA A 63 -10.56 -21.72 -11.03
C ALA A 63 -9.18 -21.93 -10.39
N ILE A 64 -9.09 -22.82 -9.39
CA ILE A 64 -7.82 -23.22 -8.76
C ILE A 64 -6.95 -23.98 -9.78
N ALA A 65 -7.50 -24.99 -10.46
CA ALA A 65 -6.76 -25.75 -11.47
C ALA A 65 -6.21 -24.87 -12.60
N ALA A 66 -7.02 -23.90 -13.08
CA ALA A 66 -6.59 -22.96 -14.11
C ALA A 66 -5.49 -22.00 -13.62
N ARG A 67 -5.50 -21.61 -12.34
CA ARG A 67 -4.43 -20.80 -11.75
C ARG A 67 -3.16 -21.61 -11.57
N ASP A 68 -3.26 -22.85 -11.11
CA ASP A 68 -2.11 -23.74 -10.93
C ASP A 68 -1.42 -24.07 -12.26
N GLU A 69 -2.20 -24.28 -13.32
CA GLU A 69 -1.69 -24.47 -14.67
C GLU A 69 -0.97 -23.22 -15.18
N ARG A 70 -1.50 -22.02 -14.89
CA ARG A 70 -0.84 -20.76 -15.24
C ARG A 70 0.44 -20.53 -14.45
N ILE A 71 0.47 -20.90 -13.16
CA ILE A 71 1.66 -20.85 -12.31
C ILE A 71 2.72 -21.80 -12.86
N ARG A 72 2.35 -23.06 -13.18
CA ARG A 72 3.26 -24.02 -13.82
C ARG A 72 3.80 -23.49 -15.15
N ALA A 73 2.94 -22.98 -16.03
CA ALA A 73 3.37 -22.42 -17.31
C ALA A 73 4.32 -21.20 -17.16
N LEU A 74 4.15 -20.39 -16.11
CA LEU A 74 5.06 -19.29 -15.80
C LEU A 74 6.38 -19.79 -15.20
N MET A 75 6.33 -20.81 -14.34
CA MET A 75 7.53 -21.46 -13.80
C MET A 75 8.34 -22.14 -14.91
N ASP A 76 7.69 -22.84 -15.84
CA ASP A 76 8.33 -23.50 -16.98
C ASP A 76 8.97 -22.48 -17.95
N ARG A 77 8.33 -21.32 -18.12
CA ARG A 77 8.93 -20.21 -18.88
C ARG A 77 10.13 -19.58 -18.17
N ALA A 78 10.11 -19.56 -16.84
CA ALA A 78 11.21 -19.01 -16.03
C ALA A 78 12.38 -20.00 -15.91
N SER A 79 12.11 -21.31 -15.85
CA SER A 79 13.12 -22.38 -15.81
C SER A 79 13.77 -22.64 -17.16
N GLY A 80 13.11 -22.29 -18.27
CA GLY A 80 13.69 -22.29 -19.61
C GLY A 80 13.60 -23.63 -20.35
N ASP A 81 12.78 -24.58 -19.89
CA ASP A 81 12.69 -25.94 -20.42
C ASP A 81 11.80 -26.10 -21.68
N LEU A 82 11.49 -25.02 -22.39
CA LEU A 82 10.87 -25.10 -23.72
C LEU A 82 11.95 -25.14 -24.82
N PRO A 83 11.83 -26.03 -25.83
CA PRO A 83 12.67 -25.96 -27.02
C PRO A 83 12.37 -24.64 -27.74
N ARG A 84 13.28 -23.67 -27.60
CA ARG A 84 13.13 -22.32 -28.16
C ARG A 84 13.19 -22.38 -29.68
N THR A 85 12.04 -22.17 -30.31
CA THR A 85 11.96 -21.75 -31.70
C THR A 85 12.63 -20.39 -31.86
N GLY A 86 13.81 -20.38 -32.48
CA GLY A 86 14.30 -19.27 -33.28
C GLY A 86 14.82 -18.03 -32.55
N GLN A 87 15.88 -18.16 -31.75
CA GLN A 87 16.89 -17.09 -31.64
C GLN A 87 18.21 -17.70 -31.17
N LEU A 88 19.21 -17.75 -32.07
CA LEU A 88 20.59 -18.11 -31.75
C LEU A 88 21.11 -17.11 -30.71
N LEU A 89 21.13 -17.54 -29.45
CA LEU A 89 21.78 -16.80 -28.36
C LEU A 89 23.29 -16.86 -28.61
N SER A 90 23.96 -15.72 -28.56
CA SER A 90 25.42 -15.65 -28.58
C SER A 90 26.01 -16.57 -27.50
N PRO A 91 27.11 -17.31 -27.77
CA PRO A 91 27.72 -18.23 -26.80
C PRO A 91 28.05 -17.56 -25.45
N GLU A 92 28.45 -16.29 -25.45
CA GLU A 92 28.70 -15.51 -24.23
C GLU A 92 27.44 -15.34 -23.35
N ALA A 93 26.26 -15.23 -23.97
CA ALA A 93 25.00 -15.13 -23.25
C ALA A 93 24.51 -16.48 -22.69
N SER A 94 25.03 -17.60 -23.22
CA SER A 94 24.80 -18.93 -22.65
C SER A 94 25.67 -19.15 -21.42
N GLU A 95 26.97 -18.85 -21.50
CA GLU A 95 27.91 -19.00 -20.39
C GLU A 95 27.49 -18.17 -19.16
N GLN A 96 27.07 -16.92 -19.35
CA GLN A 96 26.56 -16.09 -18.25
C GLN A 96 25.30 -16.65 -17.59
N ARG A 97 24.43 -17.32 -18.37
CA ARG A 97 23.23 -17.96 -17.82
C ARG A 97 23.58 -19.23 -17.07
N ASP A 98 24.51 -20.02 -17.57
CA ASP A 98 24.97 -21.24 -16.91
C ASP A 98 25.65 -20.91 -15.58
N HIS A 99 26.50 -19.87 -15.55
CA HIS A 99 27.08 -19.36 -14.30
C HIS A 99 26.04 -18.82 -13.32
N ARG A 100 25.03 -18.11 -13.81
CA ARG A 100 23.92 -17.63 -12.96
C ARG A 100 23.12 -18.80 -12.39
N ASN A 101 22.83 -19.82 -13.22
CA ASN A 101 22.05 -20.98 -12.83
C ASN A 101 22.84 -21.90 -11.87
N SER A 102 24.16 -21.99 -12.01
CA SER A 102 25.02 -22.72 -11.07
C SER A 102 25.09 -21.99 -9.73
N ALA A 103 25.26 -20.68 -9.73
CA ALA A 103 25.25 -19.87 -8.51
C ALA A 103 23.92 -19.96 -7.76
N TRP A 104 22.79 -20.00 -8.49
CA TRP A 104 21.47 -20.23 -7.90
C TRP A 104 21.33 -21.61 -7.26
N ARG A 105 21.79 -22.67 -7.94
CA ARG A 105 21.76 -24.04 -7.40
C ARG A 105 22.66 -24.19 -6.18
N GLU A 106 23.83 -23.55 -6.18
CA GLU A 106 24.73 -23.51 -5.02
C GLU A 106 24.08 -22.80 -3.84
N LEU A 107 23.44 -21.65 -4.08
CA LEU A 107 22.72 -20.91 -3.03
C LEU A 107 21.59 -21.76 -2.44
N GLU A 108 20.77 -22.39 -3.27
CA GLU A 108 19.69 -23.27 -2.84
C GLU A 108 20.21 -24.46 -2.01
N ALA A 109 21.30 -25.09 -2.45
CA ALA A 109 21.96 -26.16 -1.70
C ALA A 109 22.48 -25.68 -0.33
N THR A 110 23.05 -24.48 -0.26
CA THR A 110 23.53 -23.92 1.03
C THR A 110 22.38 -23.59 1.98
N LEU A 111 21.26 -23.06 1.49
CA LEU A 111 20.08 -22.79 2.31
C LEU A 111 19.47 -24.08 2.85
N ASN A 112 19.32 -25.09 2.00
CA ASN A 112 18.81 -26.40 2.42
C ASN A 112 19.73 -27.06 3.47
N ALA A 113 21.05 -26.98 3.29
CA ALA A 113 22.00 -27.49 4.27
C ALA A 113 21.96 -26.74 5.62
N MET A 114 21.71 -25.42 5.61
CA MET A 114 21.49 -24.65 6.83
C MET A 114 20.19 -25.04 7.53
N GLN A 115 19.11 -25.22 6.76
CA GLN A 115 17.82 -25.64 7.29
C GLN A 115 17.89 -27.05 7.91
N GLU A 116 18.58 -27.99 7.27
CA GLU A 116 18.81 -29.33 7.82
C GLU A 116 19.66 -29.29 9.10
N ARG A 117 20.69 -28.43 9.17
CA ARG A 117 21.46 -28.24 10.42
C ARG A 117 20.60 -27.69 11.54
N GLN A 118 19.73 -26.72 11.26
CA GLN A 118 18.78 -26.18 12.22
C GLN A 118 17.78 -27.24 12.68
N GLN A 119 17.31 -28.11 11.78
CA GLN A 119 16.41 -29.20 12.11
C GLN A 119 17.09 -30.29 12.95
N ARG A 120 18.35 -30.64 12.67
CA ARG A 120 19.11 -31.62 13.47
C ARG A 120 19.51 -31.10 14.85
N GLN A 121 19.61 -29.78 15.02
CA GLN A 121 19.83 -29.16 16.34
C GLN A 121 18.58 -29.10 17.21
N ARG A 122 17.39 -29.39 16.66
CA ARG A 122 16.09 -29.28 17.33
C ARG A 122 15.62 -30.56 18.03
N ASP A 123 16.51 -31.49 18.39
CA ASP A 123 16.06 -32.78 18.93
C ASP A 123 16.48 -33.05 20.40
N ILE A 124 15.46 -33.51 21.14
CA ILE A 124 15.44 -34.25 22.42
C ILE A 124 15.14 -33.46 23.73
N LEU A 125 15.16 -32.12 23.79
CA LEU A 125 14.73 -31.36 25.00
C LEU A 125 13.81 -30.12 24.77
N ASP A 126 13.36 -29.86 23.54
CA ASP A 126 12.75 -28.57 23.14
C ASP A 126 11.23 -28.42 23.36
N THR A 127 10.64 -29.08 24.37
CA THR A 127 9.23 -28.83 24.75
C THR A 127 9.02 -27.61 25.67
N PRO A 128 9.70 -26.47 25.42
CA PRO A 128 9.09 -25.14 25.62
C PRO A 128 9.11 -24.25 24.35
N ALA A 129 9.54 -24.75 23.19
CA ALA A 129 9.79 -23.93 21.99
C ALA A 129 8.54 -23.26 21.39
N LEU A 130 7.35 -23.87 21.48
CA LEU A 130 6.12 -23.33 20.87
C LEU A 130 5.67 -22.01 21.51
N VAL A 131 5.75 -21.88 22.84
CA VAL A 131 5.34 -20.66 23.56
C VAL A 131 6.35 -19.52 23.33
N ALA A 132 7.64 -19.85 23.23
CA ALA A 132 8.67 -18.88 22.88
C ALA A 132 8.52 -18.37 21.43
N ASP A 133 8.09 -19.23 20.50
CA ASP A 133 7.83 -18.88 19.10
C ASP A 133 6.60 -17.97 18.96
N GLU A 134 5.51 -18.25 19.69
CA GLU A 134 4.32 -17.39 19.72
C GLU A 134 4.64 -15.98 20.23
N TYR A 135 5.35 -15.86 21.35
CA TYR A 135 5.76 -14.55 21.88
C TYR A 135 6.64 -13.78 20.88
N GLN A 136 7.58 -14.46 20.22
CA GLN A 136 8.43 -13.86 19.19
C GLN A 136 7.62 -13.40 17.98
N ILE A 137 6.65 -14.20 17.51
CA ILE A 137 5.73 -13.82 16.44
C ILE A 137 4.93 -12.58 16.81
N HIS A 138 4.43 -12.50 18.04
CA HIS A 138 3.69 -11.34 18.52
C HIS A 138 4.57 -10.09 18.66
N ALA A 139 5.81 -10.23 19.12
CA ALA A 139 6.77 -9.13 19.19
C ALA A 139 7.15 -8.60 17.80
N LEU A 140 7.41 -9.50 16.84
CA LEU A 140 7.67 -9.14 15.45
C LEU A 140 6.45 -8.46 14.81
N ARG A 141 5.23 -8.95 15.10
CA ARG A 141 3.99 -8.31 14.63
C ARG A 141 3.81 -6.91 15.22
N ALA A 142 4.05 -6.73 16.52
CA ALA A 142 3.96 -5.42 17.17
C ALA A 142 4.97 -4.42 16.58
N SER A 143 6.22 -4.86 16.36
CA SER A 143 7.26 -4.06 15.72
C SER A 143 6.90 -3.71 14.26
N ASN A 144 6.38 -4.68 13.50
CA ASN A 144 5.92 -4.44 12.13
C ASN A 144 4.76 -3.45 12.06
N HIS A 145 3.75 -3.60 12.92
CA HIS A 145 2.63 -2.65 12.99
C HIS A 145 3.10 -1.24 13.38
N LEU A 146 4.08 -1.12 14.28
CA LEU A 146 4.69 0.17 14.59
C LEU A 146 5.39 0.77 13.36
N ALA A 147 6.15 -0.03 12.61
CA ALA A 147 6.76 0.40 11.36
C ALA A 147 5.71 0.83 10.33
N MET A 148 4.60 0.09 10.19
CA MET A 148 3.48 0.46 9.32
C MET A 148 2.86 1.80 9.73
N ALA A 149 2.60 2.01 11.03
CA ALA A 149 2.07 3.27 11.54
C ALA A 149 3.02 4.45 11.26
N ARG A 150 4.34 4.25 11.40
CA ARG A 150 5.35 5.25 11.03
C ARG A 150 5.34 5.55 9.53
N SER A 151 5.23 4.53 8.69
CA SER A 151 5.13 4.71 7.24
C SER A 151 3.86 5.45 6.85
N TYR A 152 2.71 5.17 7.51
CA TYR A 152 1.48 5.94 7.32
C TYR A 152 1.68 7.40 7.69
N LYS A 153 2.28 7.68 8.85
CA LYS A 153 2.56 9.06 9.26
C LYS A 153 3.45 9.77 8.24
N SER A 154 4.59 9.19 7.87
CA SER A 154 5.52 9.79 6.90
C SER A 154 4.83 10.06 5.56
N TRP A 155 4.06 9.08 5.05
CA TRP A 155 3.35 9.23 3.79
C TRP A 155 2.27 10.33 3.84
N LEU A 156 1.57 10.47 4.97
CA LEU A 156 0.53 11.49 5.12
C LEU A 156 1.10 12.88 5.39
N GLU A 157 2.29 12.99 5.99
CA GLU A 157 3.00 14.27 6.15
C GLU A 157 3.49 14.85 4.81
N ASP A 158 3.76 13.98 3.83
CA ASP A 158 4.16 14.40 2.48
C ASP A 158 2.98 14.87 1.62
N LEU A 159 1.74 14.69 2.08
CA LEU A 159 0.53 15.12 1.36
C LEU A 159 0.06 16.48 1.88
N GLU A 160 -0.27 17.39 0.96
CA GLU A 160 -0.92 18.67 1.31
C GLU A 160 -2.25 18.45 2.04
N GLU A 161 -3.00 17.41 1.64
CA GLU A 161 -4.25 17.02 2.28
C GLU A 161 -4.31 15.50 2.53
N ALA A 162 -4.07 15.10 3.78
CA ALA A 162 -4.17 13.71 4.22
C ALA A 162 -5.63 13.21 4.26
N PRO A 163 -6.02 12.17 3.49
CA PRO A 163 -7.40 11.70 3.49
C PRO A 163 -7.83 11.17 4.86
N THR A 164 -9.02 11.57 5.34
CA THR A 164 -9.56 11.20 6.66
C THR A 164 -9.58 9.68 6.89
N ASP A 165 -9.98 8.89 5.88
CA ASP A 165 -9.99 7.42 5.96
C ASP A 165 -8.60 6.83 6.21
N LYS A 166 -7.56 7.47 5.68
CA LYS A 166 -6.17 7.01 5.85
C LYS A 166 -5.64 7.37 7.23
N LEU A 167 -6.03 8.53 7.75
CA LEU A 167 -5.74 8.91 9.14
C LEU A 167 -6.42 7.95 10.12
N ARG A 168 -7.69 7.57 9.89
CA ARG A 168 -8.39 6.56 10.69
C ARG A 168 -7.66 5.22 10.68
N ARG A 169 -7.29 4.72 9.50
CA ARG A 169 -6.49 3.48 9.40
C ARG A 169 -5.16 3.57 10.13
N GLY A 170 -4.48 4.72 10.05
CA GLY A 170 -3.22 4.95 10.78
C GLY A 170 -3.42 4.92 12.30
N LEU A 171 -4.51 5.52 12.79
CA LEU A 171 -4.91 5.46 14.20
C LEU A 171 -5.22 4.02 14.64
N ASP A 172 -6.03 3.30 13.86
CA ASP A 172 -6.43 1.91 14.14
C ASP A 172 -5.20 0.99 14.24
N VAL A 173 -4.28 1.10 13.28
CA VAL A 173 -3.03 0.33 13.30
C VAL A 173 -2.22 0.68 14.55
N SER A 174 -2.12 1.96 14.92
CA SER A 174 -1.35 2.40 16.09
C SER A 174 -1.96 1.91 17.41
N GLN A 175 -3.29 1.93 17.52
CA GLN A 175 -4.01 1.44 18.71
C GLN A 175 -3.95 -0.07 18.82
N GLY A 176 -4.02 -0.80 17.70
CA GLY A 176 -3.96 -2.26 17.63
C GLY A 176 -2.58 -2.87 17.92
N ILE A 177 -1.53 -2.07 18.12
CA ILE A 177 -0.22 -2.57 18.57
C ILE A 177 -0.33 -3.04 20.03
N SER A 178 -0.08 -4.32 20.27
CA SER A 178 0.00 -4.88 21.63
C SER A 178 1.22 -4.32 22.37
N VAL A 179 0.97 -3.64 23.49
CA VAL A 179 2.01 -2.97 24.30
C VAL A 179 2.90 -4.00 25.02
N GLU A 180 2.34 -5.14 25.40
CA GLU A 180 3.04 -6.20 26.13
C GLU A 180 4.15 -6.82 25.30
N HIS A 181 3.95 -6.93 23.99
CA HIS A 181 4.93 -7.49 23.05
C HIS A 181 5.84 -6.43 22.41
N LEU A 182 5.66 -5.15 22.75
CA LEU A 182 6.49 -4.06 22.24
C LEU A 182 7.65 -3.77 23.20
N GLU A 183 8.85 -3.65 22.64
CA GLU A 183 10.04 -3.25 23.39
C GLU A 183 9.82 -1.91 24.10
N GLU A 184 10.34 -1.82 25.33
CA GLU A 184 10.06 -0.71 26.24
C GLU A 184 10.37 0.65 25.62
N HIS A 185 11.51 0.77 24.94
CA HIS A 185 11.96 2.00 24.29
C HIS A 185 11.09 2.44 23.09
N LEU A 186 10.27 1.54 22.53
CA LEU A 186 9.38 1.83 21.40
C LEU A 186 7.95 2.21 21.84
N ARG A 187 7.58 1.96 23.09
CA ARG A 187 6.28 2.34 23.68
C ARG A 187 5.97 3.84 23.62
N PRO A 188 6.90 4.77 23.92
CA PRO A 188 6.62 6.20 23.75
C PRO A 188 6.38 6.58 22.30
N GLN A 189 7.03 5.92 21.35
CA GLN A 189 6.80 6.16 19.92
C GLN A 189 5.39 5.74 19.49
N ARG A 190 4.88 4.61 20.00
CA ARG A 190 3.47 4.21 19.80
C ARG A 190 2.50 5.27 20.33
N LEU A 191 2.72 5.76 21.56
CA LEU A 191 1.86 6.80 22.16
C LEU A 191 1.87 8.09 21.35
N TYR A 192 3.05 8.51 20.89
CA TYR A 192 3.19 9.67 20.02
C TYR A 192 2.43 9.51 18.68
N LEU A 193 2.46 8.32 18.07
CA LEU A 193 1.71 8.07 16.83
C LEU A 193 0.19 8.13 17.05
N ILE A 194 -0.32 7.52 18.14
CA ILE A 194 -1.74 7.62 18.52
C ILE A 194 -2.13 9.09 18.69
N PHE A 195 -1.32 9.84 19.43
CA PHE A 195 -1.52 11.27 19.64
C PHE A 195 -1.58 12.03 18.30
N TRP A 196 -0.60 11.80 17.41
CA TRP A 196 -0.51 12.49 16.11
C TRP A 196 -1.72 12.22 15.23
N PHE A 197 -2.10 10.95 15.03
CA PHE A 197 -3.25 10.60 14.20
C PHE A 197 -4.56 11.15 14.77
N ALA A 198 -4.75 11.06 16.09
CA ALA A 198 -5.95 11.56 16.75
C ALA A 198 -6.02 13.10 16.69
N SER A 199 -4.90 13.81 16.82
CA SER A 199 -4.87 15.27 16.70
C SER A 199 -5.23 15.74 15.29
N GLU A 200 -4.72 15.07 14.26
CA GLU A 200 -5.06 15.37 12.87
C GLU A 200 -6.54 15.12 12.56
N LEU A 201 -7.09 14.00 13.05
CA LEU A 201 -8.52 13.70 12.91
C LEU A 201 -9.40 14.73 13.64
N THR A 202 -9.00 15.12 14.84
CA THR A 202 -9.71 16.16 15.62
C THR A 202 -9.80 17.45 14.81
N SER A 203 -8.68 17.92 14.26
CA SER A 203 -8.63 19.18 13.50
C SER A 203 -9.45 19.12 12.21
N ARG A 204 -9.45 17.99 11.50
CA ARG A 204 -10.19 17.84 10.22
C ARG A 204 -11.68 17.67 10.40
N LEU A 205 -12.09 17.01 11.49
CA LEU A 205 -13.50 16.72 11.76
C LEU A 205 -14.19 17.83 12.56
N ALA A 206 -13.45 18.81 13.11
CA ALA A 206 -14.00 19.86 13.97
C ALA A 206 -15.22 20.58 13.36
N ALA A 207 -15.16 20.93 12.07
CA ALA A 207 -16.23 21.65 11.39
C ALA A 207 -17.31 20.73 10.78
N THR A 208 -16.96 19.50 10.40
CA THR A 208 -17.83 18.59 9.63
C THR A 208 -18.56 17.58 10.50
N HIS A 209 -17.89 17.07 11.55
CA HIS A 209 -18.39 16.03 12.45
C HIS A 209 -17.93 16.33 13.90
N PRO A 210 -18.55 17.30 14.60
CA PRO A 210 -18.05 17.80 15.89
C PRO A 210 -18.10 16.76 17.01
N GLU A 211 -19.05 15.82 16.98
CA GLU A 211 -19.12 14.72 17.95
C GLU A 211 -17.91 13.77 17.79
N GLU A 212 -17.62 13.34 16.55
CA GLU A 212 -16.45 12.50 16.26
C GLU A 212 -15.13 13.23 16.55
N SER A 213 -15.09 14.55 16.30
CA SER A 213 -13.94 15.39 16.67
C SER A 213 -13.70 15.39 18.18
N ARG A 214 -14.74 15.48 19.00
CA ARG A 214 -14.64 15.41 20.48
C ARG A 214 -14.11 14.05 20.94
N ASP A 215 -14.55 12.95 20.33
CA ASP A 215 -14.04 11.60 20.65
C ASP A 215 -12.54 11.49 20.36
N HIS A 216 -12.10 12.00 19.21
CA HIS A 216 -10.68 12.03 18.85
C HIS A 216 -9.86 13.00 19.72
N LEU A 217 -10.44 14.10 20.19
CA LEU A 217 -9.80 15.02 21.13
C LEU A 217 -9.52 14.32 22.47
N ASP A 218 -10.47 13.52 22.96
CA ASP A 218 -10.28 12.73 24.19
C ASP A 218 -9.18 11.68 24.04
N ILE A 219 -9.11 11.00 22.88
CA ILE A 219 -8.00 10.09 22.56
C ILE A 219 -6.66 10.85 22.55
N THR A 220 -6.63 12.02 21.91
CA THR A 220 -5.45 12.89 21.84
C THR A 220 -4.96 13.26 23.24
N ARG A 221 -5.86 13.72 24.11
CA ARG A 221 -5.54 14.11 25.49
C ARG A 221 -4.97 12.95 26.29
N ARG A 222 -5.63 11.78 26.27
CA ARG A 222 -5.16 10.59 26.98
C ARG A 222 -3.81 10.10 26.48
N ALA A 223 -3.56 10.13 25.17
CA ALA A 223 -2.29 9.72 24.60
C ALA A 223 -1.15 10.67 25.01
N HIS A 224 -1.41 11.98 25.01
CA HIS A 224 -0.48 13.00 25.47
C HIS A 224 -0.16 12.86 26.97
N GLU A 225 -1.18 12.76 27.82
CA GLU A 225 -1.02 12.59 29.26
C GLU A 225 -0.14 11.38 29.59
N ARG A 226 -0.42 10.22 28.95
CA ARG A 226 0.38 9.01 29.11
C ARG A 226 1.81 9.14 28.60
N LEU A 227 2.02 9.86 27.50
CA LEU A 227 3.37 10.09 26.98
C LEU A 227 4.19 10.91 27.98
N VAL A 228 3.58 11.92 28.60
CA VAL A 228 4.25 12.79 29.59
C VAL A 228 4.43 12.09 30.95
N SER A 229 3.42 11.36 31.43
CA SER A 229 3.45 10.70 32.74
C SER A 229 4.33 9.45 32.75
N ASP A 230 4.16 8.59 31.76
CA ASP A 230 4.77 7.25 31.76
C ASP A 230 6.19 7.31 31.18
N TRP A 231 6.49 8.30 30.32
CA TRP A 231 7.75 8.39 29.56
C TRP A 231 8.40 9.78 29.59
N PRO A 232 8.65 10.40 30.76
CA PRO A 232 9.20 11.75 30.85
C PRO A 232 10.59 11.89 30.19
N GLY A 233 11.35 10.79 30.05
CA GLY A 233 12.65 10.77 29.36
C GLY A 233 12.57 10.94 27.84
N SER A 234 11.38 10.82 27.23
CA SER A 234 11.17 10.95 25.79
C SER A 234 11.03 12.41 25.33
N VAL A 235 11.99 13.26 25.73
CA VAL A 235 11.93 14.73 25.61
C VAL A 235 11.60 15.20 24.19
N SER A 236 12.23 14.61 23.17
CA SER A 236 11.97 14.97 21.76
C SER A 236 10.51 14.77 21.37
N LEU A 237 9.93 13.61 21.71
CA LEU A 237 8.53 13.29 21.39
C LEU A 237 7.56 14.18 22.18
N ILE A 238 7.88 14.48 23.44
CA ILE A 238 7.08 15.39 24.27
C ILE A 238 7.08 16.81 23.69
N ILE A 239 8.23 17.32 23.25
CA ILE A 239 8.33 18.64 22.60
C ILE A 239 7.49 18.67 21.32
N SER A 240 7.61 17.66 20.46
CA SER A 240 6.79 17.55 19.25
C SER A 240 5.30 17.49 19.58
N ALA A 241 4.91 16.69 20.58
CA ALA A 241 3.52 16.56 21.00
C ALA A 241 2.97 17.88 21.55
N ASN A 242 3.72 18.59 22.39
CA ASN A 242 3.32 19.91 22.90
C ASN A 242 3.17 20.95 21.78
N THR A 243 4.08 20.92 20.79
CA THR A 243 4.01 21.82 19.65
C THR A 243 2.73 21.58 18.83
N LEU A 244 2.39 20.32 18.59
CA LEU A 244 1.17 19.93 17.87
C LEU A 244 -0.10 20.23 18.68
N LEU A 245 -0.08 19.99 20.00
CA LEU A 245 -1.21 20.31 20.88
C LEU A 245 -1.51 21.82 20.87
N ASN A 246 -0.47 22.66 20.87
CA ASN A 246 -0.64 24.11 20.77
C ASN A 246 -1.27 24.51 19.42
N ARG A 247 -0.80 23.94 18.31
CA ARG A 247 -1.41 24.16 16.98
C ARG A 247 -2.87 23.73 16.92
N LEU A 248 -3.19 22.61 17.58
CA LEU A 248 -4.56 22.10 17.67
C LEU A 248 -5.45 23.02 18.52
N HIS A 249 -4.94 23.59 19.61
CA HIS A 249 -5.67 24.60 20.37
C HIS A 249 -5.90 25.88 19.56
N GLU A 250 -4.91 26.31 18.77
CA GLU A 250 -5.06 27.46 17.86
C GLU A 250 -6.10 27.21 16.77
N SER A 251 -6.14 26.00 16.19
CA SER A 251 -7.11 25.65 15.14
C SER A 251 -8.55 25.52 15.68
N LEU A 252 -8.72 24.98 16.89
CA LEU A 252 -10.02 24.86 17.54
C LEU A 252 -10.51 26.19 18.15
N GLY A 253 -9.59 27.03 18.63
CA GLY A 253 -9.91 28.33 19.24
C GLY A 253 -10.36 29.41 18.24
N ALA A 254 -10.29 29.14 16.94
CA ALA A 254 -10.83 30.01 15.90
C ALA A 254 -12.35 29.89 15.71
N ASP A 255 -13.02 28.90 16.32
CA ASP A 255 -14.47 28.71 16.29
C ASP A 255 -15.08 28.78 17.71
N PRO A 256 -15.67 29.91 18.13
CA PRO A 256 -16.20 30.10 19.49
C PRO A 256 -17.59 29.47 19.73
N SER A 257 -18.02 28.48 18.94
CA SER A 257 -19.38 27.90 18.99
C SER A 257 -19.43 26.40 19.36
N LEU A 258 -18.37 25.84 19.95
CA LEU A 258 -18.35 24.47 20.49
C LEU A 258 -18.12 24.40 22.01
#